data_AF-A0A7J7LU56-F1
#
_entry.id   AF-A0A7J7LU56-F1
#
_cell.length_a   1.000
_cell.length_b   1.000
_cell.length_c   1.000
_cell.angle_alpha   90.00
_cell.angle_beta   90.00
_cell.angle_gamma   90.00
#
_symmetry.space_group_name_H-M   'P 1'
#
loop_
_entity.id
_entity.type
_entity.pdbx_description
1 polymer ?
#
loop_
_entity_poly.entity_id
_entity_poly.type
_entity_poly.pdbx_seq_one_letter_code
_entity_poly.pdbx_strand_id
1 'polypeptide(L)'
;MVHKIPGLMMAEKDGSDIRSFYSLSTKKFINIHLTELRGRRCWGSPYGWLIILGTDLEIHLLNPLTHAQIRLPSQTTFKDQYPEKSNFTSEVVREIFIRKAIRLSTPTSTINGNCIVMTIYSHWGKLAIAKPGDKTWTTLESSFAHYYDVICFKDQVNAIYS
;
A
#
# COMPACT_ATOMS: atom_id res chain seq x y z
N MET A 1 -14.17 -9.12 25.07
CA MET A 1 -13.77 -8.17 24.02
C MET A 1 -14.44 -8.56 22.71
N VAL A 2 -15.42 -7.79 22.25
CA VAL A 2 -16.02 -8.02 20.92
C VAL A 2 -14.99 -7.58 19.89
N HIS A 3 -14.41 -8.53 19.17
CA HIS A 3 -13.56 -8.21 18.04
C HIS A 3 -14.45 -7.58 16.98
N LYS A 4 -14.32 -6.27 16.74
CA LYS A 4 -14.97 -5.64 15.58
C LYS A 4 -14.38 -6.31 14.34
N ILE A 5 -15.19 -7.12 13.66
CA ILE A 5 -14.76 -7.86 12.47
C ILE A 5 -14.41 -6.81 11.39
N PRO A 6 -13.22 -6.88 10.77
CA PRO A 6 -12.84 -5.95 9.72
C PRO A 6 -13.85 -6.01 8.57
N GLY A 7 -14.24 -4.84 8.07
CA GLY A 7 -15.13 -4.74 6.93
C GLY A 7 -14.42 -5.12 5.64
N LEU A 8 -15.10 -5.87 4.77
CA LEU A 8 -14.61 -6.18 3.42
C LEU A 8 -14.87 -4.96 2.53
N MET A 9 -13.81 -4.32 2.03
CA MET A 9 -13.95 -3.29 1.00
C MET A 9 -14.24 -3.96 -0.33
N MET A 10 -15.34 -3.59 -0.97
CA MET A 10 -15.72 -4.10 -2.29
C MET A 10 -14.86 -3.46 -3.38
N ALA A 11 -14.70 -4.18 -4.49
CA ALA A 11 -14.01 -3.67 -5.67
C ALA A 11 -14.69 -2.39 -6.20
N GLU A 12 -13.91 -1.58 -6.91
CA GLU A 12 -14.44 -0.41 -7.63
C GLU A 12 -15.55 -0.83 -8.59
N LYS A 13 -16.64 -0.06 -8.59
CA LYS A 13 -17.69 -0.16 -9.61
C LYS A 13 -17.42 0.91 -10.67
N ASP A 14 -17.45 0.53 -11.94
CA ASP A 14 -17.16 1.44 -13.05
C ASP A 14 -17.93 2.76 -12.94
N GLY A 15 -17.20 3.87 -13.00
CA GLY A 15 -17.75 5.22 -12.94
C GLY A 15 -18.26 5.67 -11.57
N SER A 16 -18.00 4.94 -10.48
CA SER A 16 -18.43 5.31 -9.13
C SER A 16 -17.26 5.58 -8.19
N ASP A 17 -17.29 6.75 -7.56
CA ASP A 17 -16.39 7.08 -6.44
C ASP A 17 -16.83 6.43 -5.14
N ILE A 18 -18.00 5.76 -5.12
CA ILE A 18 -18.49 5.11 -3.92
C ILE A 18 -17.74 3.80 -3.72
N ARG A 19 -17.19 3.62 -2.52
CA ARG A 19 -16.65 2.36 -2.04
C ARG A 19 -17.54 1.82 -0.94
N SER A 20 -18.01 0.58 -1.15
CA SER A 20 -18.85 -0.12 -0.18
C SER A 20 -17.97 -0.98 0.72
N PHE A 21 -18.15 -0.84 2.03
CA PHE A 21 -17.56 -1.68 3.05
C PHE A 21 -18.64 -2.57 3.64
N TYR A 22 -18.50 -3.88 3.48
CA TYR A 22 -19.41 -4.85 4.07
C TYR A 22 -18.93 -5.27 5.46
N SER A 23 -19.72 -4.94 6.49
CA SER A 23 -19.46 -5.43 7.84
C SER A 23 -19.97 -6.86 7.98
N LEU A 24 -19.05 -7.80 8.19
CA LEU A 24 -19.38 -9.20 8.46
C LEU A 24 -20.17 -9.37 9.77
N SER A 25 -19.92 -8.53 10.78
CA SER A 25 -20.61 -8.60 12.07
C SER A 25 -22.05 -8.12 12.01
N THR A 26 -22.32 -7.00 11.32
CA THR A 26 -23.66 -6.44 11.25
C THR A 26 -24.43 -6.88 10.01
N LYS A 27 -23.76 -7.54 9.05
CA LYS A 27 -24.29 -7.87 7.72
C LYS A 27 -24.84 -6.64 6.99
N LYS A 28 -24.18 -5.49 7.14
CA LYS A 28 -24.60 -4.20 6.55
C LYS A 28 -23.49 -3.61 5.70
N PHE A 29 -23.89 -2.85 4.69
CA PHE A 29 -22.99 -2.04 3.87
C PHE A 29 -22.85 -0.64 4.45
N ILE A 30 -21.63 -0.13 4.46
CA ILE A 30 -21.29 1.27 4.69
C ILE A 30 -20.75 1.80 3.37
N ASN A 31 -21.37 2.82 2.82
CA ASN A 31 -20.95 3.45 1.57
C ASN A 31 -20.18 4.72 1.90
N ILE A 32 -18.99 4.86 1.34
CA ILE A 32 -18.12 6.01 1.53
C ILE A 32 -17.75 6.55 0.16
N HIS A 33 -17.83 7.86 -0.01
CA HIS A 33 -17.38 8.52 -1.22
C HIS A 33 -15.86 8.66 -1.17
N LEU A 34 -15.10 7.94 -2.01
CA LEU A 34 -13.64 7.92 -2.00
C LEU A 34 -13.08 8.25 -3.38
N THR A 35 -13.19 9.53 -3.76
CA THR A 35 -12.59 10.10 -4.99
C THR A 35 -11.09 9.88 -5.07
N GLU A 36 -10.43 9.80 -3.92
CA GLU A 36 -9.00 9.58 -3.74
C GLU A 36 -8.54 8.24 -4.33
N LEU A 37 -9.44 7.26 -4.44
CA LEU A 37 -9.16 5.94 -4.99
C LEU A 37 -9.44 5.82 -6.50
N ARG A 38 -10.00 6.85 -7.13
CA ARG A 38 -10.34 6.80 -8.55
C ARG A 38 -9.08 6.54 -9.39
N GLY A 39 -9.10 5.46 -10.16
CA GLY A 39 -7.97 5.07 -11.01
C GLY A 39 -6.68 4.72 -10.25
N ARG A 40 -6.78 4.48 -8.92
CA ARG A 40 -5.65 4.09 -8.08
C ARG A 40 -5.77 2.64 -7.66
N ARG A 41 -4.64 1.92 -7.74
CA ARG A 41 -4.51 0.62 -7.11
C ARG A 41 -4.28 0.81 -5.62
N CYS A 42 -4.80 -0.09 -4.79
CA CYS A 42 -4.61 -0.02 -3.35
C CYS A 42 -4.22 -1.35 -2.70
N TRP A 43 -3.48 -1.26 -1.60
CA TRP A 43 -3.12 -2.38 -0.73
C TRP A 43 -3.64 -2.10 0.68
N GLY A 44 -4.35 -3.07 1.26
CA GLY A 44 -4.82 -2.99 2.64
C GLY A 44 -3.66 -3.01 3.63
N SER A 45 -3.77 -2.21 4.69
CA SER A 45 -2.78 -2.16 5.76
C SER A 45 -3.39 -2.16 7.15
N PRO A 46 -2.60 -2.55 8.17
CA PRO A 46 -3.01 -2.42 9.56
C PRO A 46 -3.43 -1.00 9.94
N TYR A 47 -4.22 -0.88 11.01
CA TYR A 47 -4.66 0.39 11.60
C TYR A 47 -5.53 1.27 10.69
N GLY A 48 -6.23 0.67 9.72
CA GLY A 48 -7.22 1.36 8.90
C GLY A 48 -6.62 2.24 7.80
N TRP A 49 -5.39 1.96 7.36
CA TRP A 49 -4.75 2.67 6.26
C TRP A 49 -4.70 1.81 5.00
N LEU A 50 -4.82 2.47 3.86
CA LEU A 50 -4.58 1.93 2.53
C LEU A 50 -3.30 2.57 1.99
N ILE A 51 -2.44 1.79 1.35
CA ILE A 51 -1.41 2.33 0.46
C ILE A 51 -2.04 2.41 -0.93
N ILE A 52 -1.92 3.55 -1.62
CA ILE A 52 -2.53 3.77 -2.93
C ILE A 52 -1.46 4.24 -3.93
N LEU A 53 -1.53 3.76 -5.17
CA LEU A 53 -0.66 4.14 -6.29
C LEU A 53 -1.54 4.53 -7.49
N GLY A 54 -1.32 5.73 -8.04
CA GLY A 54 -2.02 6.22 -9.22
C GLY A 54 -1.24 6.05 -10.52
N THR A 55 -1.88 6.41 -11.65
CA THR A 55 -1.20 6.53 -12.95
C THR A 55 -0.27 7.74 -13.03
N ASP A 56 -0.41 8.67 -12.09
CA ASP A 56 0.55 9.74 -11.80
C ASP A 56 1.86 9.21 -11.20
N LEU A 57 1.94 7.90 -10.92
CA LEU A 57 3.06 7.22 -10.26
C LEU A 57 3.26 7.68 -8.80
N GLU A 58 2.33 8.45 -8.26
CA GLU A 58 2.40 8.96 -6.90
C GLU A 58 1.81 7.97 -5.89
N ILE A 59 2.51 7.81 -4.77
CA ILE A 59 2.16 6.88 -3.71
C ILE A 59 1.70 7.64 -2.48
N HIS A 60 0.56 7.23 -1.92
CA HIS A 60 0.01 7.84 -0.71
C HIS A 60 -0.46 6.77 0.27
N LEU A 61 -0.45 7.13 1.55
CA LEU A 61 -1.28 6.49 2.56
C LEU A 61 -2.62 7.21 2.62
N LEU A 62 -3.71 6.46 2.63
CA LEU A 62 -5.08 6.97 2.73
C LEU A 62 -5.80 6.30 3.90
N ASN A 63 -6.40 7.10 4.77
CA ASN A 63 -7.40 6.61 5.71
C ASN A 63 -8.79 6.79 5.07
N PRO A 64 -9.50 5.72 4.67
CA PRO A 64 -10.77 5.83 3.97
C PRO A 64 -11.92 6.35 4.84
N LEU A 65 -11.77 6.40 6.17
CA LEU A 65 -12.80 6.93 7.07
C LEU A 65 -12.60 8.41 7.37
N THR A 66 -11.35 8.85 7.52
CA THR A 66 -11.03 10.24 7.85
C THR A 66 -10.60 11.07 6.65
N HIS A 67 -10.45 10.45 5.47
CA HIS A 67 -9.91 11.04 4.25
C HIS A 67 -8.48 11.60 4.40
N ALA A 68 -7.81 11.31 5.51
CA ALA A 68 -6.45 11.75 5.72
C ALA A 68 -5.53 11.11 4.68
N GLN A 69 -4.74 11.94 3.99
CA GLN A 69 -3.72 11.51 3.04
C GLN A 69 -2.33 11.90 3.51
N ILE A 70 -1.38 10.97 3.35
CA ILE A 70 0.03 11.22 3.64
C ILE A 70 0.83 10.80 2.41
N ARG A 71 1.64 11.72 1.87
CA ARG A 71 2.51 11.46 0.71
C ARG A 71 3.68 10.57 1.09
N LEU A 72 4.03 9.69 0.17
CA LEU A 72 5.25 8.88 0.17
C LEU A 72 6.06 9.24 -1.08
N PRO A 73 7.34 8.82 -1.17
CA PRO A 73 8.10 9.02 -2.40
C PRO A 73 7.42 8.38 -3.61
N SER A 74 7.54 9.03 -4.76
CA SER A 74 7.00 8.56 -6.04
C SER A 74 7.52 7.17 -6.41
N GLN A 75 6.74 6.38 -7.15
CA GLN A 75 7.15 5.09 -7.70
C GLN A 75 8.42 5.22 -8.55
N THR A 76 8.62 6.36 -9.20
CA THR A 76 9.81 6.66 -10.01
C THR A 76 11.12 6.68 -9.22
N THR A 77 11.04 6.83 -7.89
CA THR A 77 12.22 6.94 -7.01
C THR A 77 12.73 5.59 -6.48
N PHE A 78 12.04 4.49 -6.77
CA PHE A 78 12.57 3.15 -6.50
C PHE A 78 13.80 2.86 -7.36
N LYS A 79 14.76 2.10 -6.82
CA LYS A 79 15.78 1.43 -7.64
C LYS A 79 15.13 0.31 -8.47
N ASP A 80 15.89 -0.30 -9.39
CA ASP A 80 15.45 -1.46 -10.18
C ASP A 80 14.14 -1.22 -10.97
N GLN A 81 14.02 -0.03 -11.55
CA GLN A 81 12.96 0.28 -12.50
C GLN A 81 12.98 -0.71 -13.67
N TYR A 82 11.84 -0.91 -14.30
CA TYR A 82 11.81 -1.66 -15.55
C TYR A 82 12.69 -0.95 -16.60
N PRO A 83 13.40 -1.70 -17.45
CA PRO A 83 14.19 -1.10 -18.52
C PRO A 83 13.30 -0.18 -19.37
N GLU A 84 13.80 0.99 -19.76
CA GLU A 84 13.05 1.94 -20.60
C GLU A 84 12.53 1.29 -21.90
N LYS A 85 13.27 0.31 -22.42
CA LYS A 85 12.91 -0.48 -23.61
C LYS A 85 11.63 -1.32 -23.46
N SER A 86 11.12 -1.51 -22.23
CA SER A 86 9.90 -2.28 -21.97
C SER A 86 8.62 -1.56 -22.41
N ASN A 87 8.66 -0.24 -22.67
CA ASN A 87 7.51 0.56 -23.13
C ASN A 87 6.24 0.38 -22.29
N PHE A 88 6.37 0.19 -20.97
CA PHE A 88 5.21 0.08 -20.10
C PHE A 88 4.56 1.44 -19.88
N THR A 89 3.23 1.50 -20.05
CA THR A 89 2.44 2.67 -19.67
C THR A 89 2.34 2.78 -18.14
N SER A 90 2.00 3.96 -17.62
CA SER A 90 1.82 4.15 -16.17
C SER A 90 0.72 3.24 -15.59
N GLU A 91 -0.31 2.91 -16.38
CA GLU A 91 -1.35 1.95 -16.00
C GLU A 91 -0.74 0.57 -15.76
N VAL A 92 0.12 0.10 -16.68
CA VAL A 92 0.80 -1.20 -16.53
C VAL A 92 1.71 -1.18 -15.31
N VAL A 93 2.51 -0.12 -15.14
CA VAL A 93 3.40 0.04 -13.98
C VAL A 93 2.62 -0.01 -12.67
N ARG A 94 1.48 0.68 -12.58
CA ARG A 94 0.58 0.65 -11.40
C ARG A 94 0.14 -0.78 -11.06
N GLU A 95 -0.13 -1.61 -12.07
CA GLU A 95 -0.62 -2.99 -11.88
C GLU A 95 0.45 -4.03 -11.60
N ILE A 96 1.72 -3.81 -11.93
CA ILE A 96 2.75 -4.85 -11.80
C ILE A 96 3.93 -4.47 -10.91
N PHE A 97 4.21 -3.18 -10.72
CA PHE A 97 5.45 -2.74 -10.09
C PHE A 97 5.49 -3.03 -8.60
N ILE A 98 4.41 -2.74 -7.86
CA ILE A 98 4.28 -3.09 -6.44
C ILE A 98 3.42 -4.33 -6.32
N ARG A 99 3.99 -5.41 -5.80
CA ARG A 99 3.27 -6.65 -5.55
C ARG A 99 2.51 -6.58 -4.23
N LYS A 100 3.16 -6.08 -3.18
CA LYS A 100 2.59 -5.91 -1.85
C LYS A 100 3.12 -4.65 -1.20
N ALA A 101 2.27 -3.98 -0.43
CA ALA A 101 2.67 -2.87 0.43
C ALA A 101 2.04 -3.03 1.81
N ILE A 102 2.82 -2.82 2.87
CA ILE A 102 2.35 -2.83 4.26
C ILE A 102 2.90 -1.62 5.01
N ARG A 103 2.07 -1.06 5.88
CA ARG A 103 2.48 -0.09 6.89
C ARG A 103 3.00 -0.86 8.11
N LEU A 104 4.20 -0.53 8.53
CA LEU A 104 4.79 -0.99 9.77
C LEU A 104 4.46 0.00 10.89
N SER A 105 4.09 -0.54 12.06
CA SER A 105 4.12 0.20 13.31
C SER A 105 5.53 0.12 13.87
N THR A 106 6.14 1.25 14.18
CA THR A 106 7.33 1.22 15.04
C THR A 106 6.90 1.31 16.51
N PRO A 107 7.59 0.61 17.42
CA PRO A 107 7.22 0.57 18.84
C PRO A 107 7.38 1.89 19.61
N THR A 108 7.97 2.95 19.02
CA THR A 108 8.53 4.07 19.82
C THR A 108 7.85 5.43 19.80
N SER A 109 6.78 5.76 19.07
CA SER A 109 5.99 6.98 19.39
C SER A 109 4.79 7.29 18.49
N THR A 110 3.78 7.82 19.20
CA THR A 110 2.78 8.86 18.87
C THR A 110 2.53 9.20 17.40
N ILE A 111 1.24 9.27 17.09
CA ILE A 111 0.44 10.01 16.06
C ILE A 111 1.19 10.79 14.95
N ASN A 112 2.40 11.33 15.15
CA ASN A 112 3.17 12.12 14.19
C ASN A 112 4.57 11.58 13.79
N GLY A 113 5.06 10.44 14.29
CA GLY A 113 6.50 10.15 14.25
C GLY A 113 7.04 9.18 13.19
N ASN A 114 6.57 7.93 13.15
CA ASN A 114 7.37 6.84 12.57
C ASN A 114 6.53 5.87 11.71
N CYS A 115 5.73 6.39 10.80
CA CYS A 115 5.06 5.55 9.81
C CYS A 115 6.08 5.07 8.77
N ILE A 116 6.48 3.81 8.83
CA ILE A 116 7.30 3.19 7.78
C ILE A 116 6.37 2.38 6.88
N VAL A 117 6.51 2.52 5.57
CA VAL A 117 5.89 1.64 4.60
C VAL A 117 6.95 0.74 4.00
N MET A 118 6.64 -0.55 3.94
CA MET A 118 7.46 -1.57 3.30
C MET A 118 6.73 -2.13 2.09
N THR A 119 7.46 -2.35 1.01
CA THR A 119 6.91 -2.87 -0.24
C THR A 119 7.72 -4.04 -0.76
N ILE A 120 7.03 -5.00 -1.36
CA ILE A 120 7.61 -5.94 -2.32
C ILE A 120 7.39 -5.34 -3.71
N TYR A 121 8.46 -5.10 -4.45
CA TYR A 121 8.42 -4.34 -5.70
C TYR A 121 9.32 -4.96 -6.79
N SER A 122 9.14 -4.49 -8.02
CA SER A 122 9.81 -4.93 -9.26
C SER A 122 9.53 -6.40 -9.61
N HIS A 123 9.93 -6.80 -10.83
CA HIS A 123 9.82 -8.20 -11.27
C HIS A 123 10.69 -9.18 -10.46
N TRP A 124 11.73 -8.67 -9.80
CA TRP A 124 12.57 -9.46 -8.91
C TRP A 124 11.94 -9.69 -7.53
N GLY A 125 10.83 -9.04 -7.20
CA GLY A 125 10.21 -9.13 -5.87
C GLY A 125 11.19 -8.71 -4.77
N LYS A 126 11.81 -7.54 -4.91
CA LYS A 126 12.74 -6.94 -3.93
C LYS A 126 11.98 -6.22 -2.81
N LEU A 127 12.66 -5.98 -1.70
CA LEU A 127 12.11 -5.20 -0.58
C LEU A 127 12.60 -3.76 -0.59
N ALA A 128 11.71 -2.81 -0.31
CA ALA A 128 12.07 -1.42 -0.07
C ALA A 128 11.23 -0.81 1.04
N ILE A 129 11.77 0.23 1.68
CA ILE A 129 11.09 0.99 2.73
C ILE A 129 11.14 2.49 2.46
N ALA A 130 10.13 3.20 2.96
CA ALA A 130 10.10 4.66 2.99
C ALA A 130 9.25 5.17 4.17
N LYS A 131 9.52 6.40 4.58
CA LYS A 131 8.73 7.19 5.53
C LYS A 131 8.12 8.42 4.84
N PRO A 132 7.02 8.97 5.36
CA PRO A 132 6.57 10.30 4.98
C PRO A 132 7.70 11.33 5.13
N GLY A 133 7.89 12.14 4.09
CA GLY A 133 8.97 13.15 4.04
C GLY A 133 10.29 12.65 3.44
N ASP A 134 10.46 11.34 3.24
CA ASP A 134 11.58 10.82 2.46
C ASP A 134 11.47 11.31 1.01
N LYS A 135 12.63 11.48 0.36
CA LYS A 135 12.70 11.84 -1.08
C LYS A 135 12.69 10.63 -1.99
N THR A 136 13.12 9.47 -1.51
CA THR A 136 13.33 8.26 -2.30
C THR A 136 13.03 7.01 -1.49
N TRP A 137 12.65 5.92 -2.16
CA TRP A 137 12.57 4.60 -1.55
C TRP A 137 13.96 4.02 -1.27
N THR A 138 14.14 3.42 -0.09
CA THR A 138 15.38 2.75 0.29
C THR A 138 15.23 1.25 0.05
N THR A 139 15.94 0.72 -0.95
CA THR A 139 16.02 -0.73 -1.20
C THR A 139 16.74 -1.43 -0.05
N LEU A 140 16.15 -2.50 0.47
CA LEU A 140 16.79 -3.38 1.44
C LEU A 140 17.61 -4.42 0.66
N GLU A 141 18.92 -4.20 0.59
CA GLU A 141 19.83 -5.11 -0.07
C GLU A 141 19.86 -6.45 0.67
N SER A 142 19.72 -7.53 -0.09
CA SER A 142 19.58 -8.90 0.42
C SER A 142 20.17 -9.84 -0.61
N SER A 143 20.81 -10.92 -0.15
CA SER A 143 21.28 -12.01 -1.03
C SER A 143 20.12 -12.80 -1.66
N PHE A 144 18.88 -12.55 -1.20
CA PHE A 144 17.67 -13.21 -1.67
C PHE A 144 16.82 -12.25 -2.51
N ALA A 145 16.21 -12.80 -3.55
CA ALA A 145 15.19 -12.15 -4.37
C ALA A 145 13.88 -12.97 -4.29
N HIS A 146 12.85 -12.52 -5.00
CA HIS A 146 11.57 -13.21 -5.15
C HIS A 146 10.76 -13.32 -3.86
N TYR A 147 10.68 -12.24 -3.08
CA TYR A 147 9.73 -12.18 -1.97
C TYR A 147 8.30 -12.22 -2.51
N TYR A 148 7.47 -13.08 -1.92
CA TYR A 148 6.05 -13.24 -2.29
C TYR A 148 5.14 -12.49 -1.34
N ASP A 149 5.49 -12.55 -0.05
CA ASP A 149 4.69 -11.99 1.00
C ASP A 149 5.54 -11.38 2.11
N VAL A 150 4.97 -10.36 2.74
CA VAL A 150 5.53 -9.74 3.93
C VAL A 150 4.42 -9.46 4.92
N ILE A 151 4.64 -9.86 6.17
CA ILE A 151 3.71 -9.66 7.27
C ILE A 151 4.46 -9.03 8.45
N CYS A 152 3.74 -8.20 9.20
CA CYS A 152 4.25 -7.61 10.43
C CYS A 152 3.40 -8.08 11.60
N PHE A 153 4.04 -8.65 12.61
CA PHE A 153 3.37 -9.08 13.85
C PHE A 153 4.27 -8.76 15.04
N LYS A 154 3.73 -8.04 16.04
CA LYS A 154 4.46 -7.61 17.23
C LYS A 154 5.82 -6.98 16.90
N ASP A 155 5.81 -6.06 15.94
CA ASP A 155 6.99 -5.33 15.45
C ASP A 155 8.09 -6.19 14.80
N GLN A 156 7.81 -7.47 14.55
CA GLN A 156 8.66 -8.35 13.76
C GLN A 156 8.12 -8.45 12.33
N VAL A 157 8.99 -8.15 11.37
CA VAL A 157 8.71 -8.31 9.95
C VAL A 157 9.19 -9.69 9.53
N ASN A 158 8.27 -10.50 9.01
CA ASN A 158 8.56 -11.79 8.41
C ASN A 158 8.27 -11.71 6.91
N ALA A 159 9.25 -12.10 6.10
CA ALA A 159 9.12 -12.14 4.65
C ALA A 159 9.26 -13.60 4.17
N ILE A 160 8.41 -13.99 3.23
CA ILE A 160 8.44 -15.31 2.59
C ILE A 160 9.02 -15.14 1.20
N TYR A 161 10.07 -15.92 0.88
CA TYR A 161 10.72 -15.99 -0.42
C TYR A 161 10.64 -17.43 -0.97
N SER A 162 10.77 -17.59 -2.29
CA SER A 162 10.89 -18.91 -2.95
C SER A 162 12.13 -18.98 -3.81
#